data_AF-A0A385LTN6-F1
#
_entry.id   AF-A0A385LTN6-F1
#
_cell.length_a   1.000
_cell.length_b   1.000
_cell.length_c   1.000
_cell.angle_alpha   90.00
_cell.angle_beta   90.00
_cell.angle_gamma   90.00
#
_symmetry.space_group_name_H-M   'P 1'
#
loop_
_entity.id
_entity.type
_entity.pdbx_description
1 polymer ?
#
loop_
_entity_poly.entity_id
_entity_poly.type
_entity_poly.pdbx_seq_one_letter_code
_entity_poly.pdbx_strand_id
1 'polypeptide(L)'
;VNVKETGKILMVNYRDVNNLTVTEIPAARFLHDGGWDSSHRYVMMAANQSNKVAVVDAERGKLEAIVDVGDKIPHPGRGANFVHPKCGPVWATGHLGSEKISLIGTDPEHHKAYAWKVCETIDGQGGGNLFIKTHPKS
;
A
#
# COMPACT_ATOMS: atom_id res chain seq x y z
N VAL A 1 -5.89 -10.47 -5.79
CA VAL A 1 -7.02 -9.92 -6.58
C VAL A 1 -7.80 -9.00 -5.66
N ASN A 2 -8.14 -7.79 -6.13
CA ASN A 2 -8.90 -6.82 -5.33
C ASN A 2 -10.37 -6.90 -5.69
N VAL A 3 -11.23 -7.14 -4.70
CA VAL A 3 -12.70 -7.07 -4.84
C VAL A 3 -13.13 -5.75 -4.25
N LYS A 4 -13.23 -4.74 -5.12
CA LYS A 4 -13.31 -3.32 -4.78
C LYS A 4 -14.46 -2.98 -3.84
N GLU A 5 -15.69 -3.27 -4.22
CA GLU A 5 -16.90 -2.78 -3.54
C GLU A 5 -17.10 -3.42 -2.15
N THR A 6 -16.72 -4.70 -2.03
CA THR A 6 -16.79 -5.47 -0.78
C THR A 6 -15.55 -5.31 0.10
N GLY A 7 -14.48 -4.72 -0.43
CA GLY A 7 -13.26 -4.46 0.32
C GLY A 7 -12.50 -5.73 0.71
N LYS A 8 -12.49 -6.72 -0.18
CA LYS A 8 -11.83 -8.01 0.03
C LYS A 8 -10.60 -8.13 -0.85
N ILE A 9 -9.54 -8.70 -0.31
CA ILE A 9 -8.34 -9.09 -1.06
C ILE A 9 -8.34 -10.60 -1.13
N LEU A 10 -8.33 -11.15 -2.35
CA LEU A 10 -8.27 -12.58 -2.58
C LEU A 10 -6.84 -12.97 -2.93
N MET A 11 -6.26 -13.85 -2.11
CA MET A 11 -5.04 -14.57 -2.45
C MET A 11 -5.43 -15.90 -3.07
N VAL A 12 -5.20 -16.00 -4.38
CA VAL A 12 -5.60 -17.15 -5.19
C VAL A 12 -4.38 -18.02 -5.43
N ASN A 13 -4.38 -19.22 -4.85
CA ASN A 13 -3.34 -20.20 -5.10
C ASN A 13 -3.61 -20.91 -6.43
N TYR A 14 -2.73 -20.67 -7.40
CA TYR A 14 -2.85 -21.20 -8.76
C TYR A 14 -2.05 -22.49 -9.00
N ARG A 15 -1.52 -23.15 -7.95
CA ARG A 15 -0.79 -24.43 -8.09
C ARG A 15 -1.67 -25.55 -8.64
N ASP A 16 -2.95 -25.55 -8.28
CA ASP A 16 -3.96 -26.45 -8.83
C ASP A 16 -5.20 -25.62 -9.17
N VAL A 17 -5.39 -25.37 -10.46
CA VAL A 17 -6.51 -24.57 -10.97
C VAL A 17 -7.83 -25.35 -11.03
N ASN A 18 -7.78 -26.68 -10.88
CA ASN A 18 -8.99 -27.51 -10.79
C ASN A 18 -9.52 -27.56 -9.35
N ASN A 19 -8.62 -27.45 -8.35
CA ASN A 19 -8.93 -27.44 -6.92
C ASN A 19 -8.45 -26.14 -6.26
N LEU A 20 -8.99 -25.00 -6.71
CA LEU A 20 -8.54 -23.68 -6.28
C LEU A 20 -8.65 -23.49 -4.76
N THR A 21 -7.52 -23.12 -4.15
CA THR A 21 -7.48 -22.62 -2.78
C THR A 21 -7.45 -21.09 -2.82
N VAL A 22 -8.41 -20.45 -2.15
CA VAL A 22 -8.51 -18.99 -2.06
C VAL A 22 -8.56 -18.58 -0.60
N THR A 23 -7.66 -17.68 -0.20
CA THR A 23 -7.75 -16.97 1.08
C THR A 23 -8.42 -15.63 0.83
N GLU A 24 -9.59 -15.43 1.44
CA GLU A 24 -10.28 -14.15 1.44
C GLU A 24 -9.86 -13.33 2.66
N ILE A 25 -9.29 -12.16 2.42
CA ILE A 25 -8.79 -11.25 3.46
C ILE A 25 -9.69 -10.01 3.49
N PRO A 26 -10.48 -9.80 4.54
CA PRO A 26 -11.20 -8.54 4.74
C PRO A 26 -10.21 -7.39 4.90
N ALA A 27 -10.43 -6.28 4.21
CA ALA A 27 -9.58 -5.10 4.27
C ALA A 27 -10.44 -3.83 4.45
N ALA A 28 -10.56 -3.01 3.40
CA ALA A 28 -11.37 -1.80 3.39
C ALA A 28 -12.09 -1.66 2.06
N ARG A 29 -13.29 -1.09 2.04
CA ARG A 29 -14.07 -0.90 0.80
C ARG A 29 -13.36 0.07 -0.14
N PHE A 30 -13.66 -0.07 -1.43
CA PHE A 30 -13.11 0.73 -2.52
C PHE A 30 -11.61 0.49 -2.77
N LEU A 31 -11.17 -0.77 -2.62
CA LEU A 31 -9.84 -1.18 -3.07
C LEU A 31 -9.66 -0.87 -4.55
N HIS A 32 -8.50 -0.33 -4.90
CA HIS A 32 -8.18 0.09 -6.25
C HIS A 32 -6.83 -0.52 -6.65
N ASP A 33 -5.81 0.32 -6.76
CA ASP A 33 -4.45 0.02 -7.13
C ASP A 33 -3.54 -0.13 -5.91
N GLY A 34 -2.29 -0.50 -6.15
CA GLY A 34 -1.34 -0.89 -5.13
C GLY A 34 -0.10 -1.56 -5.68
N GLY A 35 0.88 -1.79 -4.82
CA GLY A 35 2.11 -2.45 -5.19
C GLY A 35 2.82 -3.09 -4.01
N TRP A 36 3.90 -3.79 -4.33
CA TRP A 36 4.74 -4.43 -3.35
C TRP A 36 5.63 -3.42 -2.63
N ASP A 37 5.89 -3.66 -1.36
CA ASP A 37 7.01 -3.05 -0.67
C ASP A 37 8.35 -3.49 -1.30
N SER A 38 9.46 -2.86 -0.90
CA SER A 38 10.79 -3.18 -1.44
C SER A 38 11.26 -4.63 -1.22
N SER A 39 10.76 -5.32 -0.20
CA SER A 39 11.09 -6.74 0.07
C SER A 39 10.26 -7.74 -0.74
N HIS A 40 9.22 -7.26 -1.44
CA HIS A 40 8.23 -8.10 -2.12
C HIS A 40 7.50 -9.09 -1.20
N ARG A 41 7.34 -8.74 0.08
CA ARG A 41 6.59 -9.54 1.05
C ARG A 41 5.20 -8.96 1.32
N TYR A 42 5.12 -7.64 1.40
CA TYR A 42 3.91 -6.94 1.76
C TYR A 42 3.30 -6.27 0.54
N VAL A 43 2.01 -6.49 0.31
CA VAL A 43 1.25 -5.78 -0.74
C VAL A 43 0.53 -4.61 -0.08
N MET A 44 0.77 -3.42 -0.60
CA MET A 44 0.15 -2.16 -0.17
C MET A 44 -0.92 -1.77 -1.18
N MET A 45 -2.18 -1.66 -0.76
CA MET A 45 -3.32 -1.41 -1.64
C MET A 45 -4.14 -0.21 -1.17
N ALA A 46 -4.36 0.75 -2.05
CA ALA A 46 -5.19 1.91 -1.76
C ALA A 46 -6.68 1.53 -1.74
N ALA A 47 -7.33 1.78 -0.61
CA ALA A 47 -8.78 1.87 -0.48
C ALA A 47 -9.18 3.34 -0.64
N ASN A 48 -9.18 3.81 -1.88
CA ASN A 48 -9.02 5.22 -2.20
C ASN A 48 -10.14 6.12 -1.65
N GLN A 49 -11.41 5.74 -1.85
CA GLN A 49 -12.57 6.46 -1.31
C GLN A 49 -12.76 6.29 0.20
N SER A 50 -11.84 5.58 0.86
CA SER A 50 -11.77 5.48 2.33
C SER A 50 -10.53 6.15 2.91
N ASN A 51 -9.69 6.81 2.08
CA ASN A 51 -8.44 7.45 2.48
C ASN A 51 -7.51 6.50 3.27
N LYS A 52 -7.46 5.23 2.86
CA LYS A 52 -6.73 4.18 3.57
C LYS A 52 -5.84 3.38 2.63
N VAL A 53 -4.80 2.78 3.18
CA VAL A 53 -3.94 1.79 2.53
C VAL A 53 -3.99 0.50 3.34
N ALA A 54 -4.47 -0.57 2.73
CA ALA A 54 -4.44 -1.92 3.31
C ALA A 54 -3.07 -2.56 3.06
N VAL A 55 -2.54 -3.22 4.09
CA VAL A 55 -1.26 -3.93 4.05
C VAL A 55 -1.52 -5.41 4.28
N VAL A 56 -1.10 -6.25 3.34
CA VAL A 56 -1.22 -7.71 3.43
C VAL A 56 0.16 -8.34 3.42
N ASP A 57 0.46 -9.17 4.42
CA ASP A 57 1.59 -10.10 4.41
C ASP A 57 1.25 -11.26 3.47
N ALA A 58 1.89 -11.28 2.30
CA ALA A 58 1.64 -12.30 1.29
C ALA A 58 2.27 -13.65 1.64
N GLU A 59 3.25 -13.68 2.55
CA GLU A 59 3.84 -14.93 3.04
C GLU A 59 2.86 -15.61 4.01
N ARG A 60 2.26 -14.85 4.92
CA ARG A 60 1.32 -15.36 5.94
C ARG A 60 -0.12 -15.44 5.47
N GLY A 61 -0.45 -14.75 4.39
CA GLY A 61 -1.80 -14.65 3.88
C GLY A 61 -2.76 -13.89 4.80
N LYS A 62 -2.29 -12.79 5.42
CA LYS A 62 -3.04 -12.06 6.45
C LYS A 62 -2.97 -10.55 6.26
N LEU A 63 -4.04 -9.87 6.69
CA LEU A 63 -4.03 -8.42 6.86
C LEU A 63 -3.10 -8.06 8.02
N GLU A 64 -2.10 -7.22 7.75
CA GLU A 64 -1.18 -6.72 8.77
C GLU A 64 -1.65 -5.37 9.33
N ALA A 65 -2.14 -4.49 8.46
CA ALA A 65 -2.59 -3.17 8.87
C ALA A 65 -3.58 -2.54 7.88
N ILE A 66 -4.34 -1.57 8.38
CA ILE A 66 -5.08 -0.59 7.59
C ILE A 66 -4.56 0.79 8.01
N VAL A 67 -3.74 1.39 7.15
CA VAL A 67 -3.10 2.68 7.40
C VAL A 67 -4.02 3.79 6.93
N ASP A 68 -4.40 4.71 7.82
CA ASP A 68 -5.02 5.96 7.43
C ASP A 68 -3.95 6.92 6.92
N VAL A 69 -4.10 7.42 5.69
CA VAL A 69 -3.11 8.32 5.09
C VAL A 69 -3.37 9.79 5.41
N GLY A 70 -4.45 10.11 6.13
CA GLY A 70 -4.78 11.47 6.58
C GLY A 70 -5.23 12.42 5.47
N ASP A 71 -5.09 12.03 4.19
CA ASP A 71 -5.40 12.85 3.03
C ASP A 71 -6.24 12.10 1.97
N LYS A 72 -6.85 12.85 1.06
CA LYS A 72 -7.96 12.44 0.21
C LYS A 72 -7.49 11.63 -1.00
N ILE A 73 -8.10 10.46 -1.18
CA ILE A 73 -8.03 9.65 -2.41
C ILE A 73 -6.57 9.30 -2.77
N PRO A 74 -5.89 8.47 -1.97
CA PRO A 74 -4.58 7.95 -2.35
C PRO A 74 -4.67 7.22 -3.69
N HIS A 75 -3.76 7.52 -4.61
CA HIS A 75 -3.72 6.95 -5.95
C HIS A 75 -2.26 6.64 -6.35
N PRO A 76 -1.71 5.52 -5.89
CA PRO A 76 -0.28 5.21 -6.01
C PRO A 76 0.17 4.72 -7.39
N GLY A 77 -0.73 4.20 -8.22
CA GLY A 77 -0.38 3.19 -9.21
C GLY A 77 0.20 1.96 -8.51
N ARG A 78 1.51 1.72 -8.67
CA ARG A 78 2.25 0.70 -7.89
C ARG A 78 2.97 1.28 -6.67
N GLY A 79 2.94 2.60 -6.52
CA GLY A 79 3.73 3.35 -5.55
C GLY A 79 5.22 3.39 -5.88
N ALA A 80 5.98 3.96 -4.94
CA ALA A 80 7.42 4.15 -5.04
C ALA A 80 8.09 3.72 -3.72
N ASN A 81 9.07 2.82 -3.81
CA ASN A 81 9.83 2.34 -2.67
C ASN A 81 11.21 3.01 -2.61
N PHE A 82 11.62 3.48 -1.43
CA PHE A 82 12.97 3.99 -1.20
C PHE A 82 13.32 3.93 0.30
N VAL A 83 14.58 4.22 0.64
CA VAL A 83 15.02 4.29 2.04
C VAL A 83 14.98 5.74 2.50
N HIS A 84 14.10 6.03 3.44
CA HIS A 84 14.02 7.34 4.09
C HIS A 84 15.10 7.46 5.19
N PRO A 85 15.84 8.58 5.29
CA PRO A 85 16.95 8.72 6.25
C PRO A 85 16.58 8.48 7.71
N LYS A 86 15.32 8.75 8.08
CA LYS A 86 14.81 8.59 9.46
C LYS A 86 13.95 7.35 9.66
N CYS A 87 13.14 7.02 8.67
CA CYS A 87 12.09 5.99 8.82
C CYS A 87 12.56 4.61 8.37
N GLY A 88 13.70 4.52 7.69
CA GLY A 88 14.12 3.31 7.00
C GLY A 88 13.33 3.11 5.70
N PRO A 89 13.11 1.86 5.26
CA PRO A 89 12.32 1.54 4.09
C PRO A 89 10.89 2.11 4.17
N VAL A 90 10.49 2.83 3.12
CA VAL A 90 9.15 3.40 2.97
C VAL A 90 8.58 3.08 1.59
N TRP A 91 7.26 3.00 1.53
CA TRP A 91 6.46 2.99 0.30
C TRP A 91 5.63 4.27 0.25
N ALA A 92 5.63 4.93 -0.91
CA ALA A 92 5.01 6.23 -1.10
C ALA A 92 3.78 6.18 -2.02
N THR A 93 2.79 7.00 -1.71
CA THR A 93 1.61 7.27 -2.54
C THR A 93 1.38 8.76 -2.69
N GLY A 94 1.05 9.19 -3.91
CA GLY A 94 0.43 10.50 -4.15
C GLY A 94 -1.09 10.45 -3.91
N HIS A 95 -1.72 11.62 -4.00
CA HIS A 95 -3.14 11.81 -3.74
C HIS A 95 -3.82 12.51 -4.92
N LEU A 96 -4.99 12.03 -5.33
CA LEU A 96 -5.81 12.69 -6.34
C LEU A 96 -6.49 13.94 -5.75
N GLY A 97 -6.88 13.88 -4.47
CA GLY A 97 -7.68 14.93 -3.82
C GLY A 97 -6.88 16.09 -3.25
N SER A 98 -5.54 16.04 -3.28
CA SER A 98 -4.65 17.06 -2.74
C SER A 98 -3.23 16.95 -3.30
N GLU A 99 -2.40 17.93 -2.99
CA GLU A 99 -0.98 17.97 -3.33
C GLU A 99 -0.11 17.00 -2.51
N LYS A 100 -0.65 16.34 -1.50
CA LYS A 100 0.17 15.57 -0.56
C LYS A 100 0.74 14.30 -1.19
N ILE A 101 1.87 13.87 -0.63
CA ILE A 101 2.49 12.57 -0.83
C ILE A 101 2.73 11.97 0.55
N SER A 102 2.17 10.79 0.80
CA SER A 102 2.31 10.08 2.08
C SER A 102 3.37 8.99 2.00
N LEU A 103 4.29 8.96 2.96
CA LEU A 103 5.35 7.97 3.09
C LEU A 103 5.01 6.99 4.22
N ILE A 104 4.79 5.73 3.89
CA ILE A 104 4.41 4.69 4.86
C ILE A 104 5.62 3.80 5.13
N GLY A 105 5.97 3.58 6.41
CA GLY A 105 7.06 2.67 6.78
C GLY A 105 6.71 1.21 6.50
N THR A 106 7.65 0.45 5.93
CA THR A 106 7.42 -0.94 5.47
C THR A 106 8.32 -1.99 6.11
N ASP A 107 9.10 -1.61 7.13
CA ASP A 107 10.04 -2.52 7.81
C ASP A 107 9.64 -2.76 9.28
N PRO A 108 8.82 -3.79 9.55
CA PRO A 108 8.41 -4.18 10.90
C PRO A 108 9.51 -4.88 11.71
N GLU A 109 10.66 -5.21 11.12
CA GLU A 109 11.74 -5.92 11.82
C GLU A 109 12.73 -4.95 12.45
N HIS A 110 13.25 -4.00 11.65
CA HIS A 110 14.27 -3.06 12.11
C HIS A 110 13.73 -1.66 12.42
N HIS A 111 12.59 -1.26 11.83
CA HIS A 111 12.00 0.08 11.98
C HIS A 111 10.58 0.03 12.59
N LYS A 112 10.40 -0.79 13.62
CA LYS A 112 9.12 -1.06 14.33
C LYS A 112 8.32 0.19 14.71
N ALA A 113 8.99 1.29 15.05
CA ALA A 113 8.33 2.54 15.42
C ALA A 113 7.47 3.12 14.27
N TYR A 114 7.91 2.91 13.02
CA TYR A 114 7.35 3.48 11.80
C TYR A 114 6.60 2.48 10.92
N ALA A 115 6.80 1.18 11.13
CA ALA A 115 6.11 0.14 10.38
C ALA A 115 4.60 0.35 10.39
N TRP A 116 4.01 0.38 9.20
CA TRP A 116 2.57 0.52 8.96
C TRP A 116 1.97 1.83 9.48
N LYS A 117 2.78 2.89 9.51
CA LYS A 117 2.34 4.26 9.83
C LYS A 117 2.83 5.22 8.76
N VAL A 118 2.06 6.28 8.53
CA VAL A 118 2.57 7.43 7.79
C VAL A 118 3.70 8.04 8.61
N CYS A 119 4.93 7.91 8.12
CA CYS A 119 6.10 8.45 8.78
C CYS A 119 6.27 9.95 8.49
N GLU A 120 5.94 10.34 7.26
CA GLU A 120 6.05 11.71 6.79
C GLU A 120 5.04 11.96 5.67
N THR A 121 4.58 13.21 5.58
CA THR A 121 3.76 13.71 4.49
C THR A 121 4.47 14.93 3.92
N ILE A 122 4.66 14.95 2.59
CA ILE A 122 5.32 16.04 1.88
C ILE A 122 4.39 16.62 0.82
N ASP A 123 4.69 17.83 0.35
CA ASP A 123 3.90 18.51 -0.68
C ASP A 123 4.50 18.27 -2.06
N GLY A 124 3.66 17.82 -2.98
CA GLY A 124 3.92 17.75 -4.41
C GLY A 124 3.53 19.05 -5.12
N GLN A 125 3.31 18.95 -6.44
CA GLN A 125 3.00 20.12 -7.27
C GLN A 125 1.57 20.63 -7.13
N GLY A 126 0.64 19.79 -6.66
CA GLY A 126 -0.79 20.07 -6.65
C GLY A 126 -1.63 18.80 -6.61
N GLY A 127 -2.95 18.95 -6.50
CA GLY A 127 -3.91 17.84 -6.62
C GLY A 127 -3.88 17.15 -7.99
N GLY A 128 -4.48 15.97 -8.07
CA GLY A 128 -4.54 15.19 -9.30
C GLY A 128 -3.34 14.27 -9.53
N ASN A 129 -2.57 13.93 -8.49
CA ASN A 129 -1.49 12.96 -8.62
C ASN A 129 -2.05 11.56 -8.92
N LEU A 130 -1.71 11.01 -10.09
CA LEU A 130 -2.09 9.66 -10.50
C LEU A 130 -0.99 8.62 -10.27
N PHE A 131 0.27 9.05 -10.33
CA PHE A 131 1.43 8.16 -10.29
C PHE A 131 2.59 8.82 -9.55
N ILE A 132 3.30 7.99 -8.80
CA ILE A 132 4.58 8.33 -8.19
C ILE A 132 5.63 7.29 -8.62
N LYS A 133 6.89 7.72 -8.76
CA LYS A 133 7.97 6.84 -9.21
C LYS A 133 9.31 7.19 -8.59
N THR A 134 10.13 6.16 -8.44
CA THR A 134 11.55 6.23 -8.10
C THR A 134 12.25 4.98 -8.64
N HIS A 135 13.58 4.93 -8.52
CA HIS A 135 14.39 3.77 -8.83
C HIS A 135 15.57 3.68 -7.84
N PRO A 136 16.05 2.49 -7.45
CA PRO A 136 17.21 2.34 -6.53
C PRO A 136 18.55 2.94 -7.00
N LYS A 137 18.60 3.53 -8.20
CA LYS A 137 19.80 4.13 -8.80
C LYS A 137 19.58 5.59 -9.24
N SER A 138 18.47 6.19 -8.82
CA SER A 138 18.17 7.60 -9.05
C SER A 138 18.78 8.47 -7.98
#